data_AF-D4XB76-F1
#
_entry.id   AF-D4XB76-F1
#
_cell.length_a   1.000
_cell.length_b   1.000
_cell.length_c   1.000
_cell.angle_alpha   90.00
_cell.angle_beta   90.00
_cell.angle_gamma   90.00
#
_symmetry.space_group_name_H-M   'P 1'
#
loop_
_entity.id
_entity.type
_entity.pdbx_description
1 polymer ?
#
loop_
_entity_poly.entity_id
_entity_poly.type
_entity_poly.pdbx_seq_one_letter_code
_entity_poly.pdbx_strand_id
1 'polypeptide(L)'
;MNAYAKFIAYAVVLSIGGFLLAVGLMTVTVAPTSSAFAPVNSADAAGWVQAIGSIAAIVAAFLIGAKQARDARDAALELYKLDRKRIEEGCRAIVSQMRTEVDFILHCATHKAVAELQGIWTSYLRQAGKCALHAFDSMPLHELGGADAVRHAFGIRSEFENLVVFLDKELGALVLTKRTENPEAALINDKFELEVLTTLCATINRAKDRIEGLYEKFAATPSLAAVSDAECKKAAKS
;
A
#
# COMPACT_ATOMS: atom_id res chain seq x y z
N MET A 1 -19.20 9.54 -33.19
CA MET A 1 -18.31 8.99 -34.24
C MET A 1 -16.98 8.65 -33.59
N ASN A 2 -16.70 7.35 -33.41
CA ASN A 2 -15.63 6.84 -32.56
C ASN A 2 -14.25 7.28 -33.09
N ALA A 3 -13.33 7.62 -32.18
CA ALA A 3 -11.95 7.99 -32.52
C ALA A 3 -11.30 6.99 -33.50
N TYR A 4 -11.64 5.71 -33.38
CA TYR A 4 -11.24 4.63 -34.29
C TYR A 4 -11.60 4.87 -35.77
N ALA A 5 -12.79 5.40 -36.07
CA ALA A 5 -13.20 5.65 -37.47
C ALA A 5 -12.34 6.73 -38.13
N LYS A 6 -11.91 7.74 -37.36
CA LYS A 6 -11.00 8.79 -37.85
C LYS A 6 -9.61 8.23 -38.11
N PHE A 7 -9.09 7.38 -37.22
CA PHE A 7 -7.79 6.71 -37.43
C PHE A 7 -7.78 5.81 -38.66
N ILE A 8 -8.84 5.02 -38.88
CA ILE A 8 -8.97 4.19 -40.08
C ILE A 8 -9.00 5.07 -41.34
N ALA A 9 -9.78 6.16 -41.33
CA ALA A 9 -9.83 7.08 -42.45
C ALA A 9 -8.46 7.72 -42.76
N TYR A 10 -7.72 8.17 -41.73
CA TYR A 10 -6.37 8.70 -41.92
C TYR A 10 -5.39 7.65 -42.44
N ALA A 11 -5.47 6.41 -41.96
CA ALA A 11 -4.62 5.31 -42.42
C ALA A 11 -4.89 4.97 -43.90
N VAL A 12 -6.15 4.94 -44.31
CA VAL A 12 -6.54 4.71 -45.71
C VAL A 12 -6.05 5.84 -46.60
N VAL A 13 -6.25 7.10 -46.20
CA VAL A 13 -5.78 8.26 -46.98
C VAL A 13 -4.26 8.30 -47.09
N LEU A 14 -3.53 8.04 -46.00
CA LEU A 14 -2.06 7.96 -46.01
C LEU A 14 -1.55 6.81 -46.88
N SER A 15 -2.22 5.65 -46.86
CA SER A 15 -1.84 4.50 -47.69
C SER A 15 -2.03 4.81 -49.18
N ILE A 16 -3.15 5.41 -49.56
CA ILE A 16 -3.43 5.79 -50.95
C ILE A 16 -2.46 6.89 -51.40
N GLY A 17 -2.28 7.94 -50.57
CA GLY A 17 -1.38 9.04 -50.86
C GLY A 17 0.08 8.60 -50.96
N GLY A 18 0.55 7.76 -50.04
CA GLY A 18 1.90 7.21 -50.06
C GLY A 18 2.16 6.34 -51.29
N PHE A 19 1.18 5.53 -51.69
CA PHE A 19 1.27 4.73 -52.92
C PHE A 19 1.42 5.61 -54.16
N LEU A 20 0.54 6.60 -54.33
CA LEU A 20 0.59 7.50 -55.48
C LEU A 20 1.89 8.31 -55.54
N LEU A 21 2.36 8.80 -54.38
CA LEU A 21 3.60 9.56 -54.29
C LEU A 21 4.82 8.69 -54.60
N ALA A 22 4.88 7.45 -54.09
CA ALA A 22 5.96 6.52 -54.39
C ALA A 22 6.02 6.15 -55.88
N VAL A 23 4.86 5.83 -56.50
CA VAL A 23 4.77 5.53 -57.93
C VAL A 23 5.17 6.75 -58.77
N GLY A 24 4.66 7.94 -58.41
CA GLY A 24 5.00 9.19 -59.10
C GLY A 24 6.49 9.53 -59.01
N LEU A 25 7.09 9.39 -57.82
CA LEU A 25 8.51 9.69 -57.60
C LEU A 25 9.41 8.71 -58.39
N MET A 26 9.15 7.40 -58.32
CA MET A 26 9.87 6.39 -59.09
C MET A 26 9.78 6.62 -60.60
N THR A 27 8.59 7.00 -61.08
CA THR A 27 8.37 7.29 -62.51
C THR A 27 9.20 8.50 -62.96
N VAL A 28 9.39 9.50 -62.09
CA VAL A 28 10.17 10.69 -62.45
C VAL A 28 11.68 10.47 -62.30
N THR A 29 12.12 9.74 -61.28
CA THR A 29 13.56 9.60 -60.97
C THR A 29 14.26 8.48 -61.72
N VAL A 30 13.56 7.41 -62.13
CA VAL A 30 14.15 6.21 -62.74
C VAL A 30 13.93 6.16 -64.27
N ALA A 31 13.06 7.01 -64.82
CA ALA A 31 12.68 6.95 -66.23
C ALA A 31 13.73 7.33 -67.29
N PRO A 32 14.84 8.06 -67.03
CA PRO A 32 15.84 8.28 -68.07
C PRO A 32 17.12 7.53 -67.65
N THR A 33 17.39 6.26 -68.03
CA THR A 33 17.97 5.94 -69.35
C THR A 33 18.31 4.44 -69.54
N SER A 34 17.85 3.49 -68.71
CA SER A 34 18.06 2.06 -69.01
C SER A 34 16.90 1.16 -68.55
N SER A 35 16.38 0.39 -69.49
CA SER A 35 15.06 -0.26 -69.53
C SER A 35 14.95 -1.56 -68.70
N ALA A 36 15.49 -1.62 -67.48
CA ALA A 36 15.52 -2.88 -66.71
C ALA A 36 14.75 -2.88 -65.37
N PHE A 37 14.20 -1.75 -64.91
CA PHE A 37 13.56 -1.67 -63.59
C PHE A 37 12.09 -1.19 -63.58
N ALA A 38 11.52 -0.86 -64.75
CA ALA A 38 10.09 -0.56 -64.83
C ALA A 38 9.30 -1.88 -64.94
N PRO A 39 8.28 -2.11 -64.08
CA PRO A 39 7.46 -3.32 -64.16
C PRO A 39 6.80 -3.38 -65.55
N VAL A 40 7.13 -4.43 -66.31
CA VAL A 40 6.72 -4.58 -67.71
C VAL A 40 5.28 -5.11 -67.81
N ASN A 41 4.77 -5.66 -66.72
CA ASN A 41 3.45 -6.25 -66.59
C ASN A 41 2.83 -5.88 -65.22
N SER A 42 1.50 -5.94 -65.13
CA SER A 42 0.76 -5.58 -63.91
C SER A 42 1.08 -6.51 -62.72
N ALA A 43 1.55 -7.73 -63.00
CA ALA A 43 1.98 -8.69 -62.00
C ALA A 43 3.24 -8.24 -61.24
N ASP A 44 4.25 -7.72 -61.96
CA ASP A 44 5.46 -7.19 -61.34
C ASP A 44 5.16 -5.95 -60.48
N ALA A 45 4.30 -5.05 -60.97
CA ALA A 45 3.89 -3.87 -60.22
C ALA A 45 3.16 -4.24 -58.91
N ALA A 46 2.28 -5.24 -58.94
CA ALA A 46 1.61 -5.75 -57.75
C ALA A 46 2.60 -6.36 -56.74
N GLY A 47 3.62 -7.10 -57.21
CA GLY A 47 4.67 -7.68 -56.37
C GLY A 47 5.47 -6.64 -55.59
N TRP A 48 5.84 -5.52 -56.24
CA TRP A 48 6.52 -4.40 -55.59
C TRP A 48 5.67 -3.71 -54.52
N VAL A 49 4.39 -3.47 -54.80
CA VAL A 49 3.47 -2.86 -53.83
C VAL A 49 3.29 -3.74 -52.61
N GLN A 50 3.17 -5.06 -52.80
CA GLN A 50 3.05 -6.02 -51.71
C GLN A 50 4.32 -6.05 -50.84
N ALA A 51 5.51 -5.99 -51.45
CA ALA A 51 6.78 -5.97 -50.73
C ALA A 51 6.95 -4.69 -49.88
N ILE A 52 6.59 -3.53 -50.41
CA ILE A 52 6.63 -2.26 -49.65
C ILE A 52 5.57 -2.27 -48.55
N GLY A 53 4.37 -2.77 -48.85
CA GLY A 53 3.27 -2.88 -47.89
C GLY A 53 3.62 -3.77 -46.70
N SER A 54 4.29 -4.91 -46.92
CA SER A 54 4.69 -5.81 -45.85
C SER A 54 5.78 -5.20 -44.96
N ILE A 55 6.77 -4.53 -45.53
CA ILE A 55 7.80 -3.81 -44.75
C ILE A 55 7.17 -2.69 -43.92
N ALA A 56 6.28 -1.88 -44.53
CA ALA A 56 5.58 -0.81 -43.83
C ALA A 56 4.71 -1.36 -42.68
N ALA A 57 4.02 -2.47 -42.91
CA ALA A 57 3.21 -3.13 -41.89
C ALA A 57 4.06 -3.65 -40.72
N ILE A 58 5.23 -4.25 -40.99
CA ILE A 58 6.15 -4.72 -39.96
C ILE A 58 6.67 -3.55 -39.12
N VAL A 59 7.08 -2.44 -39.75
CA VAL A 59 7.54 -1.25 -39.04
C VAL A 59 6.42 -0.65 -38.19
N ALA A 60 5.21 -0.54 -38.74
CA ALA A 60 4.05 -0.05 -37.98
C ALA A 60 3.72 -0.95 -36.78
N ALA A 61 3.69 -2.26 -36.98
CA ALA A 61 3.46 -3.23 -35.90
C ALA A 61 4.55 -3.15 -34.81
N PHE A 62 5.81 -2.99 -35.20
CA PHE A 62 6.92 -2.82 -34.26
C PHE A 62 6.79 -1.54 -33.43
N LEU A 63 6.45 -0.40 -34.06
CA LEU A 63 6.28 0.88 -33.36
C LEU A 63 5.09 0.84 -32.38
N ILE A 64 3.98 0.24 -32.80
CA ILE A 64 2.81 0.04 -31.93
C ILE A 64 3.16 -0.87 -30.76
N GLY A 65 3.83 -2.00 -31.02
CA GLY A 65 4.27 -2.94 -29.99
C GLY A 65 5.24 -2.30 -28.99
N ALA A 66 6.22 -1.52 -29.47
CA ALA A 66 7.16 -0.81 -28.61
C ALA A 66 6.46 0.21 -27.69
N LYS A 67 5.44 0.92 -28.19
CA LYS A 67 4.62 1.81 -27.38
C LYS A 67 3.81 1.04 -26.35
N GLN A 68 3.09 0.00 -26.76
CA GLN A 68 2.28 -0.83 -25.85
C GLN A 68 3.12 -1.47 -24.75
N ALA A 69 4.35 -1.92 -25.06
CA ALA A 69 5.26 -2.49 -24.07
C ALA A 69 5.72 -1.46 -23.02
N ARG A 70 5.93 -0.19 -23.43
CA ARG A 70 6.25 0.90 -22.49
C ARG A 70 5.05 1.25 -21.61
N ASP A 71 3.89 1.47 -22.21
CA ASP A 71 2.66 1.81 -21.49
C ASP A 71 2.28 0.70 -20.49
N ALA A 72 2.44 -0.58 -20.88
CA ALA A 72 2.20 -1.73 -20.00
C ALA A 72 3.19 -1.79 -18.83
N ARG A 73 4.48 -1.49 -19.07
CA ARG A 73 5.49 -1.41 -18.03
C ARG A 73 5.18 -0.29 -17.04
N ASP A 74 4.81 0.89 -17.53
CA ASP A 74 4.52 2.05 -16.68
C ASP A 74 3.27 1.80 -15.83
N ALA A 75 2.22 1.23 -16.41
CA ALA A 75 1.03 0.79 -15.68
C ALA A 75 1.37 -0.27 -14.60
N ALA A 76 2.23 -1.24 -14.90
CA ALA A 76 2.66 -2.25 -13.93
C ALA A 76 3.44 -1.62 -12.76
N LEU A 77 4.30 -0.64 -13.03
CA LEU A 77 5.03 0.10 -12.00
C LEU A 77 4.08 0.95 -11.13
N GLU A 78 3.07 1.57 -11.74
CA GLU A 78 2.07 2.34 -10.99
C GLU A 78 1.24 1.44 -10.07
N LEU A 79 0.76 0.29 -10.56
CA LEU A 79 0.04 -0.68 -9.74
C LEU A 79 0.89 -1.18 -8.57
N TYR A 80 2.17 -1.45 -8.80
CA TYR A 80 3.09 -1.85 -7.74
C TYR A 80 3.27 -0.76 -6.68
N LYS A 81 3.38 0.51 -7.09
CA LYS A 81 3.45 1.64 -6.15
C LYS A 81 2.17 1.77 -5.32
N LEU A 82 1.01 1.61 -5.95
CA LEU A 82 -0.29 1.67 -5.27
C LEU A 82 -0.46 0.53 -4.27
N ASP A 83 -0.07 -0.69 -4.63
CA ASP A 83 -0.15 -1.86 -3.75
C ASP A 83 0.75 -1.69 -2.52
N ARG A 84 2.00 -1.25 -2.72
CA ARG A 84 2.90 -0.93 -1.61
C ARG A 84 2.35 0.14 -0.68
N LYS A 85 1.78 1.21 -1.23
CA LYS A 85 1.16 2.28 -0.44
C LYS A 85 0.00 1.72 0.40
N ARG A 86 -0.84 0.87 -0.18
CA ARG A 86 -1.96 0.23 0.52
C ARG A 86 -1.47 -0.66 1.67
N ILE A 87 -0.42 -1.46 1.44
CA ILE A 87 0.18 -2.30 2.48
C ILE A 87 0.71 -1.43 3.62
N GLU A 88 1.47 -0.38 3.30
CA GLU A 88 2.02 0.53 4.31
C GLU A 88 0.91 1.22 5.13
N GLU A 89 -0.12 1.74 4.47
CA GLU A 89 -1.28 2.35 5.13
C GLU A 89 -1.99 1.35 6.04
N GLY A 90 -2.16 0.10 5.59
CA GLY A 90 -2.73 -0.98 6.40
C GLY A 90 -1.91 -1.27 7.66
N CYS A 91 -0.59 -1.38 7.54
CA CYS A 91 0.30 -1.59 8.67
C CYS A 91 0.25 -0.41 9.66
N ARG A 92 0.25 0.84 9.15
CA ARG A 92 0.13 2.05 9.98
C ARG A 92 -1.22 2.11 10.70
N ALA A 93 -2.31 1.71 10.04
CA ALA A 93 -3.63 1.67 10.65
C ALA A 93 -3.70 0.68 11.83
N ILE A 94 -3.09 -0.51 11.71
CA ILE A 94 -3.04 -1.49 12.80
C ILE A 94 -2.24 -0.96 14.00
N VAL A 95 -1.06 -0.38 13.75
CA VAL A 95 -0.24 0.23 14.82
C VAL A 95 -0.99 1.40 15.48
N SER A 96 -1.69 2.22 14.68
CA SER A 96 -2.52 3.32 15.18
C SER A 96 -3.68 2.81 16.04
N GLN A 97 -4.35 1.72 15.63
CA GLN A 97 -5.41 1.09 16.41
C GLN A 97 -4.91 0.65 17.79
N MET A 98 -3.73 0.00 17.87
CA MET A 98 -3.16 -0.44 19.15
C MET A 98 -2.95 0.74 20.10
N ARG A 99 -2.47 1.88 19.58
CA ARG A 99 -2.36 3.12 20.37
C ARG A 99 -3.72 3.60 20.87
N THR A 100 -4.72 3.67 19.99
CA THR A 100 -6.08 4.10 20.36
C THR A 100 -6.72 3.19 21.40
N GLU A 101 -6.47 1.88 21.36
CA GLU A 101 -6.94 0.96 22.41
C GLU A 101 -6.30 1.26 23.77
N VAL A 102 -5.02 1.65 23.82
CA VAL A 102 -4.37 2.06 25.08
C VAL A 102 -5.02 3.32 25.65
N ASP A 103 -5.30 4.32 24.80
CA ASP A 103 -6.00 5.54 25.21
C ASP A 103 -7.39 5.23 25.76
N PHE A 104 -8.10 4.30 25.14
CA PHE A 104 -9.42 3.88 25.59
C PHE A 104 -9.37 3.09 26.92
N ILE A 105 -8.37 2.22 27.10
CA ILE A 105 -8.10 1.53 28.37
C ILE A 105 -7.83 2.56 29.48
N LEU A 106 -6.96 3.55 29.22
CA LEU A 106 -6.64 4.60 30.18
C LEU A 106 -7.88 5.44 30.53
N HIS A 107 -8.68 5.80 29.53
CA HIS A 107 -9.92 6.53 29.73
C HIS A 107 -10.87 5.77 30.66
N CYS A 108 -11.07 4.46 30.43
CA CYS A 108 -11.88 3.61 31.30
C CYS A 108 -11.29 3.54 32.72
N ALA A 109 -9.98 3.32 32.86
CA ALA A 109 -9.34 3.21 34.18
C ALA A 109 -9.42 4.50 35.00
N THR A 110 -9.47 5.66 34.35
CA THR A 110 -9.52 6.96 35.02
C THR A 110 -10.94 7.39 35.41
N HIS A 111 -11.96 6.98 34.65
CA HIS A 111 -13.34 7.50 34.79
C HIS A 111 -14.36 6.47 35.26
N LYS A 112 -13.97 5.21 35.46
CA LYS A 112 -14.86 4.12 35.82
C LYS A 112 -14.46 3.47 37.13
N ALA A 113 -15.43 2.99 37.89
CA ALA A 113 -15.18 2.17 39.06
C ALA A 113 -14.50 0.86 38.64
N VAL A 114 -13.76 0.23 39.55
CA VAL A 114 -13.03 -1.04 39.30
C VAL A 114 -13.96 -2.12 38.73
N ALA A 115 -15.16 -2.25 39.29
CA ALA A 115 -16.15 -3.22 38.84
C ALA A 115 -16.61 -2.97 37.39
N GLU A 116 -16.83 -1.70 37.02
CA GLU A 116 -17.20 -1.32 35.67
C GLU A 116 -16.06 -1.56 34.68
N LEU A 117 -14.82 -1.17 35.04
CA LEU A 117 -13.64 -1.43 34.25
C LEU A 117 -13.45 -2.94 34.00
N GLN A 118 -13.63 -3.76 35.03
CA GLN A 118 -13.56 -5.22 34.93
C GLN A 118 -14.65 -5.78 34.01
N GLY A 119 -15.87 -5.26 34.09
CA GLY A 119 -16.97 -5.62 33.18
C GLY A 119 -16.64 -5.28 31.73
N ILE A 120 -16.12 -4.08 31.47
CA ILE A 120 -15.70 -3.63 30.12
C ILE A 120 -14.51 -4.46 29.63
N TRP A 121 -13.55 -4.77 30.52
CA TRP A 121 -12.39 -5.59 30.19
C TRP A 121 -12.79 -6.99 29.73
N THR A 122 -13.62 -7.66 30.52
CA THR A 122 -14.04 -9.05 30.26
C THR A 122 -14.98 -9.16 29.05
N SER A 123 -15.84 -8.17 28.82
CA SER A 123 -16.80 -8.18 27.71
C SER A 123 -16.22 -7.75 26.36
N TYR A 124 -15.27 -6.80 26.36
CA TYR A 124 -14.79 -6.16 25.14
C TYR A 124 -13.26 -6.06 25.07
N LEU A 125 -12.62 -5.32 25.98
CA LEU A 125 -11.22 -4.89 25.77
C LEU A 125 -10.22 -6.03 25.71
N ARG A 126 -10.45 -7.10 26.49
CA ARG A 126 -9.59 -8.29 26.45
C ARG A 126 -9.57 -8.91 25.06
N GLN A 127 -10.74 -9.02 24.42
CA GLN A 127 -10.84 -9.61 23.08
C GLN A 127 -10.33 -8.62 22.02
N ALA A 128 -10.65 -7.34 22.14
CA ALA A 128 -10.17 -6.29 21.24
C ALA A 128 -8.63 -6.25 21.21
N GLY A 129 -7.97 -6.29 22.38
CA GLY A 129 -6.52 -6.33 22.49
C GLY A 129 -5.90 -7.59 21.85
N LYS A 130 -6.51 -8.76 22.06
CA LYS A 130 -6.06 -10.00 21.40
C LYS A 130 -6.21 -9.95 19.88
N CYS A 131 -7.33 -9.41 19.38
CA CYS A 131 -7.54 -9.20 17.95
C CYS A 131 -6.52 -8.22 17.37
N ALA A 132 -6.20 -7.15 18.07
CA ALA A 132 -5.19 -6.18 17.64
C ALA A 132 -3.78 -6.81 17.57
N LEU A 133 -3.40 -7.61 18.57
CA LEU A 133 -2.14 -8.39 18.54
C LEU A 133 -2.11 -9.38 17.39
N HIS A 134 -3.19 -10.13 17.16
CA HIS A 134 -3.29 -11.06 16.04
C HIS A 134 -3.23 -10.35 14.68
N ALA A 135 -3.87 -9.18 14.56
CA ALA A 135 -3.80 -8.36 13.36
C ALA A 135 -2.37 -7.89 13.11
N PHE A 136 -1.65 -7.48 14.15
CA PHE A 136 -0.23 -7.13 14.07
C PHE A 136 0.62 -8.31 13.59
N ASP A 137 0.41 -9.50 14.16
CA ASP A 137 1.18 -10.71 13.82
C ASP A 137 0.92 -11.19 12.38
N SER A 138 -0.18 -10.76 11.77
CA SER A 138 -0.53 -11.06 10.38
C SER A 138 0.02 -10.03 9.38
N MET A 139 0.69 -8.96 9.83
CA MET A 139 1.19 -7.90 8.94
C MET A 139 2.46 -8.33 8.20
N PRO A 140 2.63 -7.95 6.91
CA PRO A 140 3.87 -8.14 6.18
C PRO A 140 4.93 -7.11 6.61
N LEU A 141 5.52 -7.30 7.80
CA LEU A 141 6.47 -6.33 8.41
C LEU A 141 7.69 -6.03 7.52
N HIS A 142 8.10 -6.96 6.65
CA HIS A 142 9.21 -6.75 5.72
C HIS A 142 8.93 -5.66 4.67
N GLU A 143 7.67 -5.32 4.43
CA GLU A 143 7.26 -4.25 3.50
C GLU A 143 7.23 -2.86 4.17
N LEU A 144 7.47 -2.73 5.48
CA LEU A 144 7.50 -1.44 6.19
C LEU A 144 8.69 -0.55 5.82
N GLY A 145 9.66 -1.08 5.07
CA GLY A 145 10.61 -0.22 4.36
C GLY A 145 11.83 0.27 5.10
N GLY A 146 12.02 -0.17 6.33
CA GLY A 146 13.24 0.08 7.08
C GLY A 146 13.32 -0.79 8.32
N ALA A 147 14.54 -1.15 8.70
CA ALA A 147 14.79 -1.88 9.94
C ALA A 147 14.26 -1.10 11.16
N ASP A 148 14.33 0.23 11.13
CA ASP A 148 13.83 1.09 12.21
C ASP A 148 12.31 1.06 12.33
N ALA A 149 11.56 1.11 11.21
CA ALA A 149 10.11 1.00 11.24
C ALA A 149 9.67 -0.35 11.85
N VAL A 150 10.30 -1.44 11.42
CA VAL A 150 10.05 -2.78 11.94
C VAL A 150 10.37 -2.85 13.43
N ARG A 151 11.52 -2.32 13.85
CA ARG A 151 11.93 -2.29 15.26
C ARG A 151 10.96 -1.51 16.13
N HIS A 152 10.52 -0.32 15.69
CA HIS A 152 9.56 0.49 16.44
C HIS A 152 8.19 -0.20 16.52
N ALA A 153 7.73 -0.80 15.43
CA ALA A 153 6.48 -1.56 15.41
C ALA A 153 6.51 -2.74 16.41
N PHE A 154 7.60 -3.53 16.44
CA PHE A 154 7.75 -4.61 17.43
C PHE A 154 7.83 -4.09 18.86
N GLY A 155 8.45 -2.92 19.08
CA GLY A 155 8.44 -2.27 20.39
C GLY A 155 7.02 -1.95 20.86
N ILE A 156 6.19 -1.38 19.98
CA ILE A 156 4.78 -1.08 20.29
C ILE A 156 4.01 -2.37 20.60
N ARG A 157 4.19 -3.41 19.78
CA ARG A 157 3.57 -4.72 20.00
C ARG A 157 3.93 -5.30 21.36
N SER A 158 5.22 -5.29 21.72
CA SER A 158 5.70 -5.82 23.00
C SER A 158 5.13 -5.06 24.20
N GLU A 159 5.09 -3.73 24.14
CA GLU A 159 4.55 -2.91 25.23
C GLU A 159 3.04 -3.11 25.38
N PHE A 160 2.32 -3.22 24.26
CA PHE A 160 0.88 -3.48 24.27
C PHE A 160 0.56 -4.88 24.81
N GLU A 161 1.31 -5.90 24.40
CA GLU A 161 1.15 -7.27 24.93
C GLU A 161 1.40 -7.32 26.44
N ASN A 162 2.47 -6.68 26.92
CA ASN A 162 2.77 -6.57 28.34
C ASN A 162 1.62 -5.90 29.11
N LEU A 163 1.02 -4.85 28.55
CA LEU A 163 -0.14 -4.19 29.13
C LEU A 163 -1.36 -5.13 29.20
N VAL A 164 -1.66 -5.86 28.12
CA VAL A 164 -2.79 -6.79 28.08
C VAL A 164 -2.62 -7.92 29.09
N VAL A 165 -1.42 -8.51 29.19
CA VAL A 165 -1.12 -9.57 30.17
C VAL A 165 -1.22 -9.04 31.60
N PHE A 166 -0.70 -7.84 31.86
CA PHE A 166 -0.80 -7.19 33.16
C PHE A 166 -2.27 -6.98 33.57
N LEU A 167 -3.08 -6.41 32.68
CA LEU A 167 -4.51 -6.18 32.95
C LEU A 167 -5.28 -7.48 33.17
N ASP A 168 -4.98 -8.53 32.41
CA ASP A 168 -5.61 -9.84 32.58
C ASP A 168 -5.33 -10.44 33.97
N LYS A 169 -4.09 -10.27 34.45
CA LYS A 169 -3.68 -10.73 35.77
C LYS A 169 -4.34 -9.93 36.89
N GLU A 170 -4.23 -8.59 36.85
CA GLU A 170 -4.72 -7.72 37.93
C GLU A 170 -6.25 -7.72 38.01
N LEU A 171 -6.95 -7.58 36.87
CA LEU A 171 -8.40 -7.60 36.84
C LEU A 171 -8.98 -9.01 37.07
N GLY A 172 -8.22 -10.05 36.73
CA GLY A 172 -8.57 -11.44 37.04
C GLY A 172 -8.50 -11.75 38.54
N ALA A 173 -7.46 -11.25 39.22
CA ALA A 173 -7.30 -11.41 40.67
C ALA A 173 -8.45 -10.77 41.46
N LEU A 174 -8.95 -9.62 41.00
CA LEU A 174 -10.09 -8.92 41.61
C LEU A 174 -11.42 -9.69 41.54
N VAL A 175 -11.60 -10.60 40.56
CA VAL A 175 -12.80 -11.46 40.50
C VAL A 175 -12.85 -12.39 41.71
N LEU A 176 -11.67 -12.91 42.11
CA LEU A 176 -11.59 -13.93 43.16
C LEU A 176 -11.82 -13.34 44.55
N THR A 177 -11.50 -12.07 44.78
CA THR A 177 -11.62 -11.42 46.08
C THR A 177 -13.04 -10.96 46.42
N LYS A 178 -13.88 -10.61 45.43
CA LYS A 178 -15.26 -10.14 45.68
C LYS A 178 -16.26 -11.21 46.13
N ARG A 179 -15.86 -12.49 46.24
CA ARG A 179 -16.75 -13.60 46.62
C ARG A 179 -16.90 -13.81 48.13
N THR A 180 -16.26 -13.02 48.99
CA THR A 180 -16.36 -13.17 50.45
C THR A 180 -17.46 -12.27 51.02
N GLU A 181 -18.61 -12.86 51.39
CA GLU A 181 -19.82 -12.19 51.89
C GLU A 181 -19.71 -11.62 53.32
N ASN A 182 -18.55 -11.13 53.75
CA ASN A 182 -18.42 -10.53 55.08
C ASN A 182 -18.64 -9.00 55.02
N PRO A 183 -19.67 -8.44 55.69
CA PRO A 183 -19.92 -7.00 55.69
C PRO A 183 -18.79 -6.15 56.29
N GLU A 184 -17.96 -6.68 57.20
CA GLU A 184 -16.75 -5.97 57.68
C GLU A 184 -15.69 -5.84 56.57
N ALA A 185 -15.72 -6.69 55.55
CA ALA A 185 -14.81 -6.61 54.41
C ALA A 185 -15.12 -5.43 53.47
N ALA A 186 -16.32 -4.83 53.55
CA ALA A 186 -16.73 -3.74 52.67
C ALA A 186 -15.85 -2.47 52.83
N LEU A 187 -15.55 -2.07 54.07
CA LEU A 187 -14.71 -0.91 54.37
C LEU A 187 -13.24 -1.11 53.99
N ILE A 188 -12.74 -2.35 54.11
CA ILE A 188 -11.39 -2.72 53.67
C ILE A 188 -11.31 -2.69 52.13
N ASN A 189 -12.42 -3.02 51.45
CA ASN A 189 -12.51 -3.05 50.00
C ASN A 189 -12.32 -1.65 49.38
N ASP A 190 -12.91 -0.60 49.93
CA ASP A 190 -12.81 0.76 49.35
C ASP A 190 -11.37 1.28 49.30
N LYS A 191 -10.61 1.10 50.40
CA LYS A 191 -9.20 1.50 50.45
C LYS A 191 -8.34 0.66 49.48
N PHE A 192 -8.62 -0.64 49.42
CA PHE A 192 -7.94 -1.55 48.50
C PHE A 192 -8.24 -1.22 47.03
N GLU A 193 -9.49 -0.92 46.68
CA GLU A 193 -9.88 -0.53 45.32
C GLU A 193 -9.18 0.75 44.86
N LEU A 194 -9.02 1.75 45.75
CA LEU A 194 -8.30 2.99 45.42
C LEU A 194 -6.82 2.75 45.14
N GLU A 195 -6.16 1.89 45.93
CA GLU A 195 -4.74 1.55 45.77
C GLU A 195 -4.50 0.77 44.46
N VAL A 196 -5.39 -0.16 44.14
CA VAL A 196 -5.37 -0.91 42.88
C VAL A 196 -5.59 0.02 41.69
N LEU A 197 -6.59 0.91 41.72
CA LEU A 197 -6.82 1.88 40.64
C LEU A 197 -5.62 2.79 40.42
N THR A 198 -5.01 3.29 41.50
CA THR A 198 -3.84 4.17 41.41
C THR A 198 -2.67 3.43 40.75
N THR A 199 -2.46 2.17 41.12
CA THR A 199 -1.39 1.33 40.55
C THR A 199 -1.65 0.96 39.09
N LEU A 200 -2.90 0.65 38.74
CA LEU A 200 -3.34 0.39 37.37
C LEU A 200 -3.13 1.62 36.50
N CYS A 201 -3.66 2.78 36.89
CA CYS A 201 -3.51 4.03 36.15
C CYS A 201 -2.05 4.43 35.97
N ALA A 202 -1.22 4.29 37.01
CA ALA A 202 0.21 4.58 36.91
C ALA A 202 0.93 3.64 35.92
N THR A 203 0.51 2.37 35.84
CA THR A 203 1.11 1.39 34.92
C THR A 203 0.62 1.60 33.49
N ILE A 204 -0.67 1.88 33.29
CA ILE A 204 -1.25 2.20 31.98
C ILE A 204 -0.62 3.48 31.42
N ASN A 205 -0.47 4.53 32.22
CA ASN A 205 0.20 5.77 31.77
C ASN A 205 1.64 5.52 31.33
N ARG A 206 2.42 4.75 32.10
CA ARG A 206 3.79 4.38 31.68
C ARG A 206 3.83 3.60 30.37
N ALA A 207 2.90 2.68 30.17
CA ALA A 207 2.79 1.94 28.90
C ALA A 207 2.40 2.88 27.74
N LYS A 208 1.44 3.79 27.97
CA LYS A 208 1.03 4.82 27.02
C LYS A 208 2.21 5.68 26.59
N ASP A 209 2.97 6.24 27.52
CA ASP A 209 4.11 7.12 27.21
C ASP A 209 5.17 6.40 26.36
N ARG A 210 5.45 5.13 26.67
CA ARG A 210 6.38 4.30 25.87
C ARG A 210 5.84 4.02 24.47
N ILE A 211 4.55 3.67 24.36
CA ILE A 211 3.90 3.40 23.07
C ILE A 211 3.84 4.67 22.23
N GLU A 212 3.53 5.83 22.81
CA GLU A 212 3.52 7.12 22.09
C GLU A 212 4.91 7.49 21.60
N GLY A 213 5.94 7.38 22.44
CA GLY A 213 7.32 7.66 22.03
C GLY A 213 7.83 6.73 20.92
N LEU A 214 7.37 5.47 20.89
CA LEU A 214 7.66 4.54 19.79
C LEU A 214 6.82 4.85 18.54
N TYR A 215 5.56 5.23 18.72
CA TYR A 215 4.65 5.60 17.65
C TYR A 215 5.12 6.85 16.91
N GLU A 216 5.59 7.88 17.61
CA GLU A 216 6.16 9.08 16.99
C GLU A 216 7.37 8.75 16.12
N LYS A 217 8.27 7.89 16.61
CA LYS A 217 9.44 7.43 15.83
C LYS A 217 9.03 6.59 14.62
N PHE A 218 8.02 5.75 14.79
CA PHE A 218 7.44 4.95 13.70
C PHE A 218 6.76 5.84 12.64
N ALA A 219 5.99 6.85 13.07
CA ALA A 219 5.33 7.81 12.21
C ALA A 219 6.33 8.71 11.45
N ALA A 220 7.44 9.07 12.10
CA ALA A 220 8.52 9.84 11.50
C ALA A 220 9.38 9.04 10.51
N THR A 221 9.28 7.70 10.50
CA THR A 221 10.06 6.89 9.57
C THR A 221 9.50 7.11 8.15
N PRO A 222 10.33 7.60 7.21
CA PRO A 222 9.86 7.90 5.86
C PRO A 222 9.34 6.64 5.19
N SER A 223 8.25 6.79 4.44
CA SER A 223 7.74 5.70 3.62
C SER A 223 8.78 5.25 2.60
N LEU A 224 8.80 3.94 2.32
CA LEU A 224 9.59 3.38 1.21
C LEU A 224 9.31 4.12 -0.10
N ALA A 225 8.04 4.48 -0.32
CA ALA A 225 7.60 5.26 -1.47
C ALA A 225 8.29 6.63 -1.52
N ALA A 226 8.37 7.35 -0.39
CA ALA A 226 9.04 8.64 -0.32
C ALA A 226 10.56 8.52 -0.56
N VAL A 227 11.20 7.48 -0.04
CA VAL A 227 12.63 7.22 -0.27
C VAL A 227 12.89 6.92 -1.75
N SER A 228 12.11 6.03 -2.36
CA SER A 228 12.25 5.66 -3.77
C SER A 228 12.03 6.85 -4.72
N ASP A 229 11.02 7.67 -4.46
CA ASP A 229 10.77 8.86 -5.29
C ASP A 229 11.88 9.93 -5.13
N ALA A 230 12.48 10.04 -3.95
CA ALA A 230 13.62 10.93 -3.71
C ALA A 230 14.88 10.45 -4.47
N GLU A 231 15.15 9.14 -4.45
CA GLU A 231 16.28 8.54 -5.19
C GLU A 231 16.09 8.65 -6.71
N CYS A 232 14.87 8.41 -7.22
CA CYS A 232 14.55 8.59 -8.64
C CYS A 232 14.76 10.04 -9.09
N LYS A 233 14.34 11.02 -8.29
CA LYS A 233 14.57 12.45 -8.57
C LYS A 233 16.05 12.82 -8.53
N LYS A 234 16.84 12.15 -7.69
CA LYS A 234 18.29 12.36 -7.61
C LYS A 234 18.99 11.80 -8.85
N ALA A 235 18.61 10.59 -9.30
CA ALA A 235 19.15 9.95 -10.50
C ALA A 235 18.77 10.67 -11.80
N ALA A 236 17.59 11.29 -11.87
CA ALA A 236 17.19 12.07 -13.05
C ALA A 236 17.94 13.41 -13.20
N LYS A 237 18.63 13.88 -12.15
CA LYS A 237 19.40 15.12 -12.15
C LYS A 237 20.89 14.93 -12.42
N SER A 238 21.39 13.69 -12.33
CA SER A 238 22.78 13.30 -12.65
C SER A 238 22.89 12.87 -14.10
#